data_AF-A0A7W5K5T9-F1
#
_entry.id   AF-A0A7W5K5T9-F1
#
_cell.length_a   1.000
_cell.length_b   1.000
_cell.length_c   1.000
_cell.angle_alpha   90.00
_cell.angle_beta   90.00
_cell.angle_gamma   90.00
#
_symmetry.space_group_name_H-M   'P 1'
#
loop_
_entity.id
_entity.type
_entity.pdbx_description
1 polymer ?
#
loop_
_entity_poly.entity_id
_entity_poly.type
_entity_poly.pdbx_seq_one_letter_code
_entity_poly.pdbx_strand_id
1 'polypeptide(L)'
;MTDGRQSLLPIDRFLWTLEIVRREGRHLSYSWRSLFESGTSLDSDWVASLDQCPEEAVRLEAFVSRYSRMQDTIADKLIPRWLQSLAERTGSQIENLNRAERLRCLSRLLEPGIRRLLIADRVEPAGLPGPGSA
;
A
#
# COMPACT_ATOMS: atom_id res chain seq x y z
N MET A 1 -0.40 19.22 37.52
CA MET A 1 -0.93 18.54 36.32
C MET A 1 0.17 18.47 35.30
N THR A 2 0.94 17.39 35.28
CA THR A 2 2.07 17.19 34.36
C THR A 2 1.54 16.75 33.01
N ASP A 3 1.74 17.58 31.98
CA ASP A 3 1.55 17.26 30.56
C ASP A 3 2.49 16.10 30.19
N GLY A 4 1.95 14.88 30.26
CA GLY A 4 2.66 13.65 29.99
C GLY A 4 2.82 13.41 28.49
N ARG A 5 3.66 14.20 27.82
CA ARG A 5 4.29 13.78 26.55
C ARG A 5 5.22 12.61 26.83
N GLN A 6 4.66 11.45 27.15
CA GLN A 6 5.39 10.20 27.17
C GLN A 6 5.94 10.01 25.75
N SER A 7 7.25 10.12 25.60
CA SER A 7 7.91 9.77 24.35
C SER A 7 7.70 8.26 24.16
N LEU A 8 6.67 7.91 23.39
CA LEU A 8 6.42 6.53 22.96
C LEU A 8 7.72 5.89 22.49
N LEU A 9 8.00 4.68 22.95
CA LEU A 9 9.15 3.92 22.49
C LEU A 9 9.01 3.68 20.97
N PRO A 10 10.13 3.47 20.24
CA PRO A 10 10.07 3.16 18.82
C PRO A 10 9.09 2.03 18.48
N ILE A 11 9.04 1.00 19.35
CA ILE A 11 8.10 -0.11 19.21
C ILE A 11 6.63 0.32 19.35
N ASP A 12 6.30 1.20 20.29
CA ASP A 12 4.93 1.69 20.47
C ASP A 12 4.45 2.47 19.25
N ARG A 13 5.33 3.33 18.71
CA ARG A 13 5.06 4.07 17.47
C ARG A 13 4.87 3.13 16.29
N PHE A 14 5.69 2.09 16.18
CA PHE A 14 5.54 1.06 15.16
C PHE A 14 4.19 0.35 15.28
N LEU A 15 3.84 -0.17 16.45
CA LEU A 15 2.59 -0.92 16.67
C LEU A 15 1.35 -0.05 16.39
N TRP A 16 1.38 1.22 16.81
CA TRP A 16 0.30 2.14 16.50
C TRP A 16 0.15 2.40 15.00
N THR A 17 1.27 2.57 14.29
CA THR A 17 1.26 2.72 12.82
C THR A 17 0.77 1.46 12.12
N LEU A 18 1.19 0.30 12.63
CA LEU A 18 0.77 -0.99 12.10
C LEU A 18 -0.75 -1.14 12.21
N GLU A 19 -1.35 -0.72 13.31
CA GLU A 19 -2.81 -0.73 13.45
C GLU A 19 -3.50 0.21 12.46
N ILE A 20 -2.94 1.41 12.21
CA ILE A 20 -3.46 2.32 11.18
C ILE A 20 -3.42 1.64 9.80
N VAL A 21 -2.27 1.08 9.40
CA VAL A 21 -2.13 0.40 8.11
C VAL A 21 -3.08 -0.81 8.02
N ARG A 22 -3.29 -1.56 9.11
CA ARG A 22 -4.28 -2.65 9.13
C ARG A 22 -5.69 -2.15 8.88
N ARG A 23 -6.08 -0.98 9.41
CA ARG A 23 -7.41 -0.38 9.17
C ARG A 23 -7.55 0.08 7.73
N GLU A 24 -6.56 0.79 7.21
CA GLU A 24 -6.52 1.23 5.80
C GLU A 24 -6.57 0.02 4.86
N GLY A 25 -5.80 -1.03 5.15
CA GLY A 25 -5.80 -2.28 4.41
C GLY A 25 -7.18 -2.93 4.32
N ARG A 26 -7.97 -2.93 5.40
CA ARG A 26 -9.36 -3.44 5.34
C ARG A 26 -10.24 -2.65 4.37
N HIS A 27 -10.15 -1.32 4.38
CA HIS A 27 -10.91 -0.47 3.46
C HIS A 27 -10.44 -0.61 2.01
N LEU A 28 -9.14 -0.77 1.82
CA LEU A 28 -8.56 -1.00 0.50
C LEU A 28 -8.95 -2.37 -0.05
N SER A 29 -8.91 -3.43 0.77
CA SER A 29 -9.40 -4.76 0.38
C SER A 29 -10.86 -4.71 -0.05
N TYR A 30 -11.72 -3.98 0.66
CA TYR A 30 -13.11 -3.80 0.24
C TYR A 30 -13.21 -3.15 -1.15
N SER A 31 -12.48 -2.05 -1.38
CA SER A 31 -12.44 -1.38 -2.69
C SER A 31 -11.90 -2.27 -3.80
N TRP A 32 -10.85 -3.04 -3.51
CA TRP A 32 -10.26 -4.00 -4.44
C TRP A 32 -11.31 -5.03 -4.86
N ARG A 33 -11.99 -5.66 -3.90
CA ARG A 33 -13.03 -6.65 -4.21
C ARG A 33 -14.16 -6.06 -5.03
N SER A 34 -14.61 -4.85 -4.69
CA SER A 34 -15.70 -4.20 -5.42
C SER A 34 -15.37 -3.88 -6.89
N LEU A 35 -14.09 -3.70 -7.23
CA LEU A 35 -13.66 -3.39 -8.61
C LEU A 35 -13.23 -4.62 -9.39
N PHE A 36 -12.52 -5.55 -8.75
CA PHE A 36 -11.81 -6.63 -9.43
C PHE A 36 -12.47 -8.01 -9.28
N GLU A 37 -13.40 -8.22 -8.34
CA GLU A 37 -14.11 -9.51 -8.17
C GLU A 37 -15.46 -9.58 -8.89
N SER A 38 -15.90 -8.50 -9.55
CA SER A 38 -17.14 -8.44 -10.33
C SER A 38 -17.11 -9.24 -11.64
N GLY A 39 -15.95 -9.78 -12.03
CA GLY A 39 -15.77 -10.52 -13.29
C GLY A 39 -15.65 -9.63 -14.52
N THR A 40 -15.68 -8.30 -14.35
CA THR A 40 -15.47 -7.32 -15.41
C THR A 40 -13.99 -7.29 -15.81
N SER A 41 -13.71 -7.36 -17.12
CA SER A 41 -12.37 -7.10 -17.66
C SER A 41 -12.07 -5.60 -17.54
N LEU A 42 -11.04 -5.25 -16.76
CA LEU A 42 -10.60 -3.87 -16.57
C LEU A 42 -9.53 -3.52 -17.61
N ASP A 43 -9.92 -3.54 -18.88
CA ASP A 43 -9.07 -3.23 -20.02
C ASP A 43 -9.25 -1.79 -20.50
N SER A 44 -8.62 -1.44 -21.61
CA SER A 44 -8.67 -0.09 -22.18
C SER A 44 -10.10 0.34 -22.55
N ASP A 45 -10.97 -0.60 -22.96
CA ASP A 45 -12.35 -0.29 -23.31
C ASP A 45 -13.16 0.01 -22.04
N TRP A 46 -12.91 -0.71 -20.95
CA TRP A 46 -13.46 -0.38 -19.64
C TRP A 46 -13.04 1.02 -19.19
N VAL A 47 -11.76 1.39 -19.32
CA VAL A 47 -11.27 2.74 -18.97
C VAL A 47 -11.97 3.80 -19.81
N ALA A 48 -12.11 3.59 -21.12
CA ALA A 48 -12.81 4.52 -22.01
C ALA A 48 -14.29 4.67 -21.66
N SER A 49 -14.92 3.65 -21.05
CA SER A 49 -16.31 3.68 -20.64
C SER A 49 -16.57 4.52 -19.37
N LEU A 50 -15.54 4.84 -18.58
CA LEU A 50 -15.69 5.48 -17.26
C LEU A 50 -16.40 6.84 -17.32
N ASP A 51 -16.19 7.61 -18.38
CA ASP A 51 -16.88 8.91 -18.59
C ASP A 51 -18.40 8.75 -18.64
N GLN A 52 -18.90 7.58 -19.06
CA GLN A 52 -20.31 7.25 -19.19
C GLN A 52 -20.82 6.41 -18.01
N CYS A 53 -19.93 5.97 -17.13
CA CYS A 53 -20.21 5.10 -15.98
C CYS A 53 -19.72 5.74 -14.67
N PRO A 54 -20.38 6.83 -14.19
CA PRO A 54 -19.89 7.62 -13.07
C PRO A 54 -19.77 6.83 -11.76
N GLU A 55 -20.61 5.83 -11.53
CA GLU A 55 -20.50 4.97 -10.34
C GLU A 55 -19.20 4.14 -10.34
N GLU A 56 -18.79 3.62 -11.50
CA GLU A 56 -17.54 2.86 -11.64
C GLU A 56 -16.32 3.77 -11.54
N ALA A 57 -16.38 4.97 -12.12
CA ALA A 57 -15.35 5.99 -11.97
C ALA A 57 -15.12 6.34 -10.49
N VAL A 58 -16.19 6.56 -9.73
CA VAL A 58 -16.12 6.83 -8.27
C VAL A 58 -15.52 5.65 -7.51
N ARG A 59 -15.84 4.39 -7.89
CA ARG A 59 -15.24 3.21 -7.27
C ARG A 59 -13.74 3.14 -7.53
N LEU A 60 -13.31 3.41 -8.77
CA LEU A 60 -11.89 3.47 -9.15
C LEU A 60 -11.16 4.56 -8.38
N GLU A 61 -11.68 5.78 -8.35
CA GLU A 61 -11.09 6.89 -7.60
C GLU A 61 -10.97 6.57 -6.11
N ALA A 62 -12.01 5.97 -5.51
CA ALA A 62 -11.98 5.55 -4.12
C ALA A 62 -10.89 4.49 -3.86
N PHE A 63 -10.71 3.54 -4.78
CA PHE A 63 -9.61 2.57 -4.72
C PHE A 63 -8.25 3.26 -4.79
N VAL A 64 -8.01 4.07 -5.82
CA VAL A 64 -6.74 4.78 -6.03
C VAL A 64 -6.40 5.64 -4.82
N SER A 65 -7.36 6.41 -4.30
CA SER A 65 -7.16 7.26 -3.12
C SER A 65 -6.77 6.46 -1.88
N ARG A 66 -7.44 5.33 -1.62
CA ARG A 66 -7.14 4.46 -0.47
C ARG A 66 -5.78 3.76 -0.65
N TYR A 67 -5.47 3.35 -1.88
CA TYR A 67 -4.22 2.70 -2.22
C TYR A 67 -3.03 3.64 -1.98
N SER A 68 -3.07 4.86 -2.55
CA SER A 68 -2.01 5.86 -2.39
C SER A 68 -1.79 6.21 -0.92
N ARG A 69 -2.87 6.44 -0.15
CA ARG A 69 -2.76 6.74 1.29
C ARG A 69 -2.08 5.62 2.08
N MET A 70 -2.47 4.37 1.81
CA MET A 70 -1.89 3.23 2.50
C MET A 70 -0.41 3.05 2.12
N GLN A 71 -0.09 3.24 0.83
CA GLN A 71 1.27 3.17 0.32
C GLN A 71 2.17 4.21 0.98
N ASP A 72 1.74 5.46 1.06
CA ASP A 72 2.49 6.54 1.70
C ASP A 72 2.67 6.25 3.20
N THR A 73 1.61 5.78 3.89
CA THR A 73 1.73 5.41 5.31
C THR A 73 2.70 4.25 5.53
N ILE A 74 2.73 3.26 4.65
CA ILE A 74 3.68 2.15 4.71
C ILE A 74 5.12 2.67 4.51
N ALA A 75 5.33 3.44 3.45
CA ALA A 75 6.65 3.86 3.01
C ALA A 75 7.27 4.93 3.94
N ASP A 76 6.49 5.92 4.36
CA ASP A 76 6.98 7.06 5.14
C ASP A 76 7.04 6.77 6.64
N LYS A 77 6.20 5.85 7.13
CA LYS A 77 6.01 5.65 8.57
C LYS A 77 6.22 4.22 8.99
N LEU A 78 5.49 3.26 8.42
CA LEU A 78 5.49 1.89 8.95
C LEU A 78 6.87 1.27 8.87
N ILE A 79 7.48 1.28 7.68
CA ILE A 79 8.79 0.64 7.46
C ILE A 79 9.89 1.34 8.25
N PRO A 80 10.03 2.68 8.22
CA PRO A 80 11.03 3.36 9.04
C PRO A 80 10.87 3.09 10.54
N ARG A 81 9.63 3.09 11.06
CA ARG A 81 9.36 2.80 12.49
C ARG A 81 9.66 1.36 12.86
N TRP A 82 9.38 0.42 11.96
CA TRP A 82 9.75 -0.98 12.14
C TRP A 82 11.27 -1.13 12.24
N LEU A 83 12.03 -0.56 11.31
CA LEU A 83 13.50 -0.58 11.36
C LEU A 83 14.03 0.04 12.65
N GLN A 84 13.51 1.20 13.05
CA GLN A 84 13.88 1.85 14.32
C GLN A 84 13.55 0.97 15.54
N SER A 85 12.44 0.23 15.52
CA SER A 85 12.08 -0.70 16.61
C SER A 85 13.05 -1.87 16.73
N LEU A 86 13.76 -2.21 15.65
CA LEU A 86 14.83 -3.21 15.61
C LEU A 86 16.22 -2.61 15.86
N ALA A 87 16.30 -1.33 16.23
CA ALA A 87 17.55 -0.56 16.34
C ALA A 87 18.37 -0.50 15.03
N GLU A 88 17.71 -0.64 13.89
CA GLU A 88 18.32 -0.52 12.56
C GLU A 88 18.33 0.93 12.08
N ARG A 89 19.27 1.27 11.19
CA ARG A 89 19.30 2.58 10.52
C ARG A 89 18.24 2.64 9.43
N THR A 90 17.57 3.78 9.31
CA THR A 90 16.66 4.07 8.21
C THR A 90 17.41 4.78 7.09
N GLY A 91 17.31 4.26 5.86
CA GLY A 91 17.80 4.90 4.64
C GLY A 91 16.71 5.73 3.95
N SER A 92 16.90 6.00 2.66
CA SER A 92 15.85 6.55 1.79
C SER A 92 14.62 5.63 1.73
N GLN A 93 13.49 6.17 1.25
CA GLN A 93 12.23 5.44 1.16
C GLN A 93 12.36 4.15 0.31
N ILE A 94 13.02 4.22 -0.84
CA ILE A 94 13.26 3.07 -1.75
C ILE A 94 14.16 2.03 -1.08
N GLU A 95 15.23 2.44 -0.39
CA GLU A 95 16.12 1.52 0.31
C GLU A 95 15.39 0.77 1.44
N ASN A 96 14.59 1.49 2.22
CA ASN A 96 13.77 0.93 3.28
C ASN A 96 12.76 -0.09 2.73
N LEU A 97 12.09 0.25 1.61
CA LEU A 97 11.13 -0.64 0.96
C LEU A 97 11.79 -1.92 0.41
N ASN A 98 12.93 -1.78 -0.27
CA ASN A 98 13.71 -2.92 -0.75
C ASN A 98 14.15 -3.84 0.40
N ARG A 99 14.53 -3.26 1.54
CA ARG A 99 14.89 -4.03 2.73
C ARG A 99 13.70 -4.76 3.32
N ALA A 100 12.55 -4.09 3.45
CA ALA A 100 11.29 -4.68 3.90
C ALA A 100 10.89 -5.88 3.02
N GLU A 101 11.02 -5.76 1.70
CA GLU A 101 10.69 -6.84 0.76
C GLU A 101 11.64 -8.05 0.88
N ARG A 102 12.96 -7.81 0.98
CA ARG A 102 13.94 -8.90 1.22
C ARG A 102 13.67 -9.67 2.51
N LEU A 103 13.17 -8.97 3.53
CA LEU A 103 12.80 -9.54 4.83
C LEU A 103 11.37 -10.13 4.84
N ARG A 104 10.67 -10.12 3.69
CA ARG A 104 9.32 -10.66 3.48
C ARG A 104 8.25 -10.09 4.41
N CYS A 105 8.46 -8.94 5.03
CA CYS A 105 7.52 -8.40 6.02
C CYS A 105 6.19 -7.93 5.39
N LEU A 106 6.21 -7.53 4.11
CA LEU A 106 5.01 -7.06 3.38
C LEU A 106 4.07 -8.21 3.00
N SER A 107 4.59 -9.45 2.91
CA SER A 107 3.82 -10.62 2.48
C SER A 107 2.65 -11.00 3.41
N ARG A 108 2.73 -10.62 4.69
CA ARG A 108 1.70 -10.95 5.69
C ARG A 108 0.68 -9.84 5.91
N LEU A 109 0.94 -8.65 5.37
CA LEU A 109 0.17 -7.44 5.66
C LEU A 109 -0.84 -7.10 4.57
N LEU A 110 -0.61 -7.57 3.35
CA LEU A 110 -1.33 -7.13 2.15
C LEU A 110 -1.81 -8.34 1.32
N GLU A 111 -2.96 -8.18 0.67
CA GLU A 111 -3.41 -9.10 -0.38
C GLU A 111 -2.36 -9.18 -1.51
N PRO A 112 -2.19 -10.34 -2.19
CA PRO A 112 -1.16 -10.52 -3.20
C PRO A 112 -1.18 -9.47 -4.33
N GLY A 113 -2.36 -9.08 -4.79
CA GLY A 113 -2.54 -8.06 -5.83
C GLY A 113 -2.06 -6.68 -5.37
N ILE A 114 -2.44 -6.27 -4.16
CA ILE A 114 -2.05 -4.99 -3.56
C ILE A 114 -0.55 -4.92 -3.30
N ARG A 115 0.05 -6.02 -2.80
CA ARG A 115 1.50 -6.12 -2.62
C ARG A 115 2.23 -5.94 -3.95
N ARG A 116 1.75 -6.59 -5.02
CA ARG A 116 2.39 -6.49 -6.34
C ARG A 116 2.37 -5.06 -6.86
N LEU A 117 1.25 -4.35 -6.71
CA LEU A 117 1.15 -2.93 -7.07
C LEU A 117 2.14 -2.07 -6.26
N LEU A 118 2.24 -2.31 -4.95
CA LEU A 118 3.07 -1.49 -4.06
C LEU A 118 4.57 -1.60 -4.40
N ILE A 119 5.01 -2.78 -4.83
CA ILE A 119 6.39 -3.01 -5.28
C ILE A 119 6.60 -2.41 -6.67
N ALA A 120 5.65 -2.61 -7.60
CA ALA A 120 5.78 -2.14 -8.98
C ALA A 120 5.79 -0.60 -9.09
N ASP A 121 5.07 0.10 -8.22
CA ASP A 121 4.95 1.56 -8.26
C ASP A 121 6.17 2.30 -7.65
N ARG A 122 7.00 1.61 -6.85
CA ARG A 122 8.15 2.22 -6.15
C ARG A 122 9.50 1.78 -6.70
N VAL A 123 9.53 0.78 -7.57
CA VAL A 123 10.68 0.45 -8.41
C VAL A 123 10.44 1.18 -9.73
N GLU A 124 11.25 2.19 -10.04
CA GLU A 124 11.34 2.78 -11.39
C GLU A 124 11.14 1.71 -12.47
N PRO A 125 10.32 1.94 -13.51
CA PRO A 125 9.88 0.89 -14.43
C PRO A 125 11.05 0.43 -15.30
N ALA A 126 11.87 -0.47 -14.78
CA ALA A 126 12.66 -1.39 -15.59
C ALA A 126 11.69 -2.44 -16.16
N GLY A 127 10.91 -2.02 -17.16
CA GLY A 127 10.15 -2.88 -18.08
C GLY A 127 9.22 -3.89 -17.41
N LEU A 128 7.96 -3.51 -17.18
CA LEU A 128 6.91 -4.52 -17.05
C LEU A 128 6.75 -5.23 -18.40
N PRO A 129 6.82 -6.58 -18.47
CA PRO A 129 6.36 -7.29 -19.65
C PRO A 129 4.84 -7.09 -19.77
N GLY A 130 4.40 -6.58 -20.91
CA GLY A 130 2.98 -6.47 -21.23
C GLY A 130 2.30 -7.85 -21.20
N PRO A 131 0.96 -7.89 -21.06
CA PRO A 131 0.22 -9.15 -21.07
C PRO A 131 0.27 -9.73 -22.49
N GLY A 132 1.25 -10.60 -22.73
CA GLY A 132 1.50 -11.18 -24.06
C GLY A 132 2.78 -12.00 -24.16
N SER A 133 3.14 -12.76 -23.13
CA SER A 133 4.24 -13.74 -23.21
C SER A 133 3.93 -14.98 -22.37
N ALA A 134 3.00 -15.78 -22.87
CA ALA A 134 3.04 -17.24 -22.91
C ALA A 134 1.98 -17.70 -23.93
#